data_AF-A0A6I6CDH4-F1
#
_entry.id   AF-A0A6I6CDH4-F1
#
_cell.length_a   1.000
_cell.length_b   1.000
_cell.length_c   1.000
_cell.angle_alpha   90.00
_cell.angle_beta   90.00
_cell.angle_gamma   90.00
#
_symmetry.space_group_name_H-M   'P 1'
#
loop_
_entity.id
_entity.type
_entity.pdbx_description
1 polymer ?
#
loop_
_entity_poly.entity_id
_entity_poly.type
_entity_poly.pdbx_seq_one_letter_code
_entity_poly.pdbx_strand_id
1 'polypeptide(L)'
;MDDKKNKKVADFKPSQEFDPKRPTLTLDESIDLDEDKTNYTKTYDRFDLNNDTETNNSPIKTNEEDQTQNQNLENNKNDAKSIIARLKRQLEEKEQRDEQLEKGGKVVMPDPNSENRLYGRPKANFEDYTKVFKDPKTKLRDASRHARDNFTQEEIDKIVETFTYKVVKVTKKEVVLKYSKYGFEFFKNNSDGRYWVSTLIFEEVWNPRKYSYITYWNGNTFIGYGNKTLDECIQKAKDLTVSTRTGDVVWKDFVIDWNQKNNRFIVGDTPKKFTWDEYRKIVKWWDENKIWILVKQEKVRDIEDLMNETREKKAKGERVSPLASIQAKLLDPPRRAQGVHGYPVQDPKYKGKDYIKPENKLYEIGFTYVE
;
A
#
# COMPACT_ATOMS: atom_id res chain seq x y z
N MET A 1 -16.33 1.08 -59.54
CA MET A 1 -15.83 -0.26 -59.16
C MET A 1 -14.62 -0.05 -58.29
N ASP A 2 -14.74 -0.36 -57.00
CA ASP A 2 -13.82 -1.22 -56.23
C ASP A 2 -13.95 -0.95 -54.73
N ASP A 3 -14.77 -1.79 -54.10
CA ASP A 3 -15.00 -1.87 -52.66
C ASP A 3 -13.74 -2.30 -51.92
N LYS A 4 -13.21 -1.42 -51.05
CA LYS A 4 -12.17 -1.77 -50.09
C LYS A 4 -12.79 -2.56 -48.93
N LYS A 5 -12.58 -3.88 -48.96
CA LYS A 5 -13.02 -4.88 -47.97
C LYS A 5 -12.58 -4.55 -46.53
N ASN A 6 -13.56 -4.36 -45.65
CA ASN A 6 -13.45 -4.54 -44.22
C ASN A 6 -13.12 -6.02 -43.91
N LYS A 7 -11.89 -6.34 -43.48
CA LYS A 7 -11.56 -7.67 -42.96
C LYS A 7 -12.13 -7.82 -41.55
N LYS A 8 -13.10 -8.71 -41.37
CA LYS A 8 -13.60 -9.13 -40.07
C LYS A 8 -12.55 -10.01 -39.39
N VAL A 9 -12.40 -9.88 -38.07
CA VAL A 9 -11.46 -10.65 -37.22
C VAL A 9 -11.66 -12.18 -37.36
N ALA A 10 -12.83 -12.61 -37.82
CA ALA A 10 -13.17 -14.01 -38.06
C ALA A 10 -12.41 -14.69 -39.22
N ASP A 11 -11.75 -13.93 -40.11
CA ASP A 11 -11.06 -14.49 -41.29
C ASP A 11 -9.54 -14.63 -41.10
N PHE A 12 -9.04 -14.59 -39.86
CA PHE A 12 -7.61 -14.77 -39.60
C PHE A 12 -7.19 -16.23 -39.82
N LYS A 13 -6.44 -16.47 -40.90
CA LYS A 13 -5.65 -17.70 -41.08
C LYS A 13 -4.21 -17.45 -40.63
N PRO A 14 -3.67 -18.25 -39.70
CA PRO A 14 -2.26 -18.15 -39.31
C PRO A 14 -1.34 -18.39 -40.52
N SER A 15 -0.20 -17.71 -40.55
CA SER A 15 0.81 -17.85 -41.60
C SER A 15 1.50 -19.21 -41.64
N GLN A 16 1.40 -19.99 -40.56
CA GLN A 16 1.88 -21.36 -40.46
C GLN A 16 0.84 -22.20 -39.74
N GLU A 17 0.33 -23.22 -40.44
CA GLU A 17 -0.78 -24.06 -39.98
C GLU A 17 -0.37 -25.01 -38.84
N PHE A 18 0.95 -25.25 -38.69
CA PHE A 18 1.56 -26.19 -37.74
C PHE A 18 2.64 -25.53 -36.85
N ASP A 19 2.32 -24.44 -36.16
CA ASP A 19 3.22 -23.87 -35.14
C ASP A 19 3.16 -24.72 -33.84
N PRO A 20 4.27 -25.35 -33.41
CA PRO A 20 4.32 -26.15 -32.17
C PRO A 20 4.14 -25.33 -30.89
N LYS A 21 4.14 -23.99 -30.96
CA LYS A 21 3.84 -23.10 -29.82
C LYS A 21 2.35 -22.77 -29.69
N ARG A 22 1.50 -23.33 -30.54
CA ARG A 22 0.05 -23.11 -30.48
C ARG A 22 -0.55 -23.83 -29.25
N PRO A 23 -1.26 -23.15 -28.36
CA PRO A 23 -2.01 -23.82 -27.30
C PRO A 23 -3.16 -24.62 -27.92
N THR A 24 -3.17 -25.93 -27.72
CA THR A 24 -4.26 -26.85 -28.09
C THR A 24 -5.32 -26.84 -27.00
N LEU A 25 -6.55 -26.47 -27.37
CA LEU A 25 -7.74 -26.72 -26.57
C LEU A 25 -8.20 -28.14 -26.89
N THR A 26 -7.88 -29.11 -26.03
CA THR A 26 -8.52 -30.42 -26.05
C THR A 26 -9.89 -30.27 -25.42
N LEU A 27 -10.95 -30.35 -26.23
CA LEU A 27 -12.29 -30.65 -25.75
C LEU A 27 -12.31 -32.14 -25.41
N ASP A 28 -12.48 -32.47 -24.13
CA ASP A 28 -12.84 -33.84 -23.73
C ASP A 28 -14.30 -34.09 -24.17
N GLU A 29 -14.45 -34.71 -25.34
CA GLU A 29 -15.73 -35.21 -25.84
C GLU A 29 -15.99 -36.60 -25.28
N SER A 30 -16.65 -36.67 -24.13
CA SER A 30 -17.55 -37.78 -23.79
C SER A 30 -18.48 -37.37 -22.66
N ILE A 31 -19.68 -36.86 -22.98
CA ILE A 31 -20.92 -37.11 -22.22
C ILE A 31 -22.03 -37.11 -23.27
N ASP A 32 -22.59 -38.30 -23.48
CA ASP A 32 -23.76 -38.55 -24.30
C ASP A 32 -24.96 -37.71 -23.83
N LEU A 33 -25.66 -37.11 -24.80
CA LEU A 33 -26.92 -36.42 -24.61
C LEU A 33 -28.05 -37.44 -24.73
N ASP A 34 -28.56 -37.93 -23.59
CA ASP A 34 -29.89 -38.53 -23.53
C ASP A 34 -30.87 -37.53 -22.91
N GLU A 35 -31.88 -37.19 -23.72
CA GLU A 35 -33.08 -36.47 -23.31
C GLU A 35 -33.86 -37.33 -22.34
N ASP A 36 -33.89 -36.96 -21.05
CA ASP A 36 -35.01 -37.33 -20.21
C ASP A 36 -35.41 -36.27 -19.19
N LYS A 37 -36.71 -36.01 -19.19
CA LYS A 37 -37.40 -34.97 -18.43
C LYS A 37 -37.23 -35.19 -16.93
N THR A 38 -36.44 -34.33 -16.27
CA THR A 38 -36.56 -34.11 -14.83
C THR A 38 -36.44 -32.62 -14.50
N ASN A 39 -37.44 -32.11 -13.78
CA ASN A 39 -37.45 -30.77 -13.22
C ASN A 39 -36.28 -30.60 -12.24
N TYR A 40 -35.18 -30.00 -12.70
CA TYR A 40 -34.11 -29.55 -11.83
C TYR A 40 -34.39 -28.13 -11.34
N THR A 41 -35.01 -28.07 -10.16
CA THR A 41 -34.99 -26.91 -9.27
C THR A 41 -33.52 -26.56 -9.01
N LYS A 42 -33.03 -25.44 -9.56
CA LYS A 42 -31.71 -24.89 -9.21
C LYS A 42 -31.78 -24.39 -7.77
N THR A 43 -31.39 -25.23 -6.82
CA THR A 43 -30.94 -24.81 -5.50
C THR A 43 -29.68 -23.97 -5.70
N TYR A 44 -29.81 -22.68 -5.50
CA TYR A 44 -28.67 -21.81 -5.27
C TYR A 44 -28.07 -22.21 -3.92
N ASP A 45 -26.82 -22.68 -3.91
CA ASP A 45 -26.02 -22.70 -2.68
C ASP A 45 -25.83 -21.25 -2.22
N ARG A 46 -26.75 -20.81 -1.36
CA ARG A 46 -26.49 -19.70 -0.45
C ARG A 46 -25.47 -20.20 0.56
N PHE A 47 -24.27 -19.62 0.51
CA PHE A 47 -23.43 -19.57 1.69
C PHE A 47 -24.16 -18.72 2.74
N ASP A 48 -24.95 -19.37 3.60
CA ASP A 48 -25.45 -18.79 4.85
C ASP A 48 -24.28 -18.72 5.83
N LEU A 49 -23.77 -17.50 6.04
CA LEU A 49 -22.84 -17.17 7.13
C LEU A 49 -23.67 -16.78 8.36
N ASN A 50 -24.38 -17.76 8.93
CA ASN A 50 -24.84 -17.70 10.31
C ASN A 50 -23.66 -18.13 11.20
N ASN A 51 -22.91 -17.15 11.71
CA ASN A 51 -22.07 -17.39 12.87
C ASN A 51 -22.95 -17.37 14.11
N ASP A 52 -23.59 -18.51 14.38
CA ASP A 52 -24.06 -18.88 15.71
C ASP A 52 -22.83 -19.15 16.58
N THR A 53 -22.34 -18.15 17.31
CA THR A 53 -21.54 -18.42 18.52
C THR A 53 -22.51 -18.74 19.65
N GLU A 54 -23.04 -19.96 19.64
CA GLU A 54 -23.62 -20.56 20.84
C GLU A 54 -22.48 -20.87 21.82
N THR A 55 -22.57 -20.21 22.98
CA THR A 55 -21.85 -20.52 24.20
C THR A 55 -22.05 -21.97 24.62
N ASN A 56 -21.05 -22.82 24.39
CA ASN A 56 -20.95 -24.11 25.07
C ASN A 56 -20.00 -24.01 26.26
N ASN A 57 -20.58 -23.69 27.41
CA ASN A 57 -20.02 -24.03 28.71
C ASN A 57 -19.98 -25.56 28.83
N SER A 58 -18.79 -26.14 28.98
CA SER A 58 -18.64 -27.47 29.58
C SER A 58 -17.33 -27.55 30.37
N PRO A 59 -17.36 -28.21 31.54
CA PRO A 59 -16.39 -27.99 32.61
C PRO A 59 -15.10 -28.78 32.34
N ILE A 60 -13.96 -28.13 32.60
CA ILE A 60 -12.67 -28.79 32.62
C ILE A 60 -12.64 -29.73 33.83
N LYS A 61 -12.64 -31.03 33.53
CA LYS A 61 -12.42 -32.11 34.49
C LYS A 61 -10.97 -32.03 35.00
N THR A 62 -10.85 -31.90 36.31
CA THR A 62 -9.69 -32.25 37.12
C THR A 62 -9.32 -33.72 36.89
N ASN A 63 -8.06 -33.99 36.58
CA ASN A 63 -7.41 -35.26 36.87
C ASN A 63 -6.07 -34.96 37.54
N GLU A 64 -5.96 -35.49 38.76
CA GLU A 64 -4.74 -35.60 39.56
C GLU A 64 -3.87 -36.73 39.02
N GLU A 65 -2.55 -36.57 39.24
CA GLU A 65 -1.47 -37.55 39.44
C GLU A 65 -0.16 -36.91 38.91
N ASP A 66 0.99 -36.91 39.58
CA ASP A 66 1.35 -37.19 40.96
C ASP A 66 2.83 -36.73 41.11
N GLN A 67 3.19 -36.22 42.30
CA GLN A 67 4.53 -36.21 42.94
C GLN A 67 5.76 -35.72 42.14
N THR A 68 6.57 -34.76 42.61
CA THR A 68 7.39 -34.89 43.83
C THR A 68 8.01 -33.55 44.29
N GLN A 69 8.10 -33.41 45.62
CA GLN A 69 9.07 -32.65 46.44
C GLN A 69 8.93 -31.13 46.66
N ASN A 70 8.25 -30.83 47.77
CA ASN A 70 8.62 -29.87 48.82
C ASN A 70 10.06 -29.34 48.78
N GLN A 71 10.21 -28.01 48.74
CA GLN A 71 10.92 -27.22 49.76
C GLN A 71 10.79 -25.72 49.46
N ASN A 72 10.66 -24.90 50.51
CA ASN A 72 10.73 -23.43 50.55
C ASN A 72 9.42 -22.64 50.38
N LEU A 73 8.55 -22.85 51.36
CA LEU A 73 7.51 -21.92 51.82
C LEU A 73 8.16 -20.72 52.57
N GLU A 74 9.02 -19.93 51.91
CA GLU A 74 9.56 -18.70 52.54
C GLU A 74 9.91 -17.54 51.58
N ASN A 75 9.48 -17.57 50.31
CA ASN A 75 9.75 -16.50 49.33
C ASN A 75 8.52 -15.74 48.80
N ASN A 76 7.34 -15.92 49.41
CA ASN A 76 6.05 -15.46 48.88
C ASN A 76 5.75 -13.93 48.95
N LYS A 77 6.71 -13.08 49.30
CA LYS A 77 6.52 -11.60 49.30
C LYS A 77 7.08 -10.90 48.06
N ASN A 78 7.94 -11.56 47.28
CA ASN A 78 8.52 -10.98 46.07
C ASN A 78 7.71 -11.32 44.80
N ASP A 79 7.05 -12.48 44.77
CA ASP A 79 6.23 -12.88 43.62
C ASP A 79 4.94 -12.07 43.49
N ALA A 80 4.27 -11.74 44.61
CA ALA A 80 3.10 -10.87 44.58
C ALA A 80 3.42 -9.46 44.04
N LYS A 81 4.60 -8.92 44.36
CA LYS A 81 5.07 -7.64 43.80
C LYS A 81 5.37 -7.75 42.31
N SER A 82 5.91 -8.88 41.85
CA SER A 82 6.16 -9.13 40.42
C SER A 82 4.86 -9.27 39.62
N ILE A 83 3.85 -9.91 40.20
CA ILE A 83 2.51 -10.09 39.60
C ILE A 83 1.78 -8.75 39.56
N ILE A 84 1.81 -7.97 40.65
CA ILE A 84 1.21 -6.63 40.69
C ILE A 84 1.91 -5.68 39.69
N ALA A 85 3.24 -5.74 39.57
CA ALA A 85 3.98 -4.94 38.58
C ALA A 85 3.62 -5.36 37.13
N ARG A 86 3.43 -6.65 36.88
CA ARG A 86 3.01 -7.18 35.57
C ARG A 86 1.56 -6.79 35.23
N LEU A 87 0.67 -6.81 36.22
CA LEU A 87 -0.73 -6.37 36.08
C LEU A 87 -0.82 -4.85 35.87
N LYS A 88 -0.02 -4.05 36.60
CA LYS A 88 0.05 -2.60 36.38
C LYS A 88 0.57 -2.25 34.99
N ARG A 89 1.62 -2.94 34.53
CA ARG A 89 2.15 -2.77 33.18
C ARG A 89 1.14 -3.18 32.10
N GLN A 90 0.39 -4.27 32.31
CA GLN A 90 -0.69 -4.67 31.41
C GLN A 90 -1.87 -3.68 31.40
N LEU A 91 -2.17 -3.05 32.54
CA LEU A 91 -3.17 -1.98 32.63
C LEU A 91 -2.70 -0.71 31.93
N GLU A 92 -1.45 -0.29 32.12
CA GLU A 92 -0.86 0.87 31.41
C GLU A 92 -0.77 0.61 29.90
N GLU A 93 -0.36 -0.60 29.47
CA GLU A 93 -0.35 -0.99 28.06
C GLU A 93 -1.77 -1.06 27.48
N LYS A 94 -2.78 -1.43 28.29
CA LYS A 94 -4.19 -1.44 27.88
C LYS A 94 -4.78 -0.03 27.81
N GLU A 95 -4.50 0.84 28.77
CA GLU A 95 -4.92 2.25 28.76
C GLU A 95 -4.27 3.02 27.60
N GLN A 96 -2.99 2.78 27.30
CA GLN A 96 -2.33 3.35 26.11
C GLN A 96 -2.95 2.83 24.81
N ARG A 97 -3.36 1.55 24.77
CA ARG A 97 -4.04 0.95 23.62
C ARG A 97 -5.46 1.48 23.46
N ASP A 98 -6.17 1.71 24.56
CA ASP A 98 -7.53 2.27 24.58
C ASP A 98 -7.51 3.77 24.22
N GLU A 99 -6.50 4.55 24.67
CA GLU A 99 -6.28 5.92 24.20
C GLU A 99 -5.88 5.97 22.70
N GLN A 100 -5.13 4.99 22.21
CA GLN A 100 -4.85 4.84 20.77
C GLN A 100 -6.08 4.40 19.97
N LEU A 101 -6.99 3.62 20.56
CA LEU A 101 -8.26 3.20 19.95
C LEU A 101 -9.31 4.32 19.95
N GLU A 102 -9.31 5.21 20.96
CA GLU A 102 -10.13 6.43 20.96
C GLU A 102 -9.63 7.49 19.97
N LYS A 103 -8.31 7.57 19.75
CA LYS A 103 -7.70 8.44 18.73
C LYS A 103 -7.65 7.81 17.33
N GLY A 104 -7.78 6.49 17.25
CA GLY A 104 -7.90 5.74 16.01
C GLY A 104 -9.26 6.01 15.39
N GLY A 105 -9.29 6.75 14.29
CA GLY A 105 -10.52 7.17 13.63
C GLY A 105 -11.50 6.00 13.44
N LYS A 106 -12.59 6.01 14.21
CA LYS A 106 -13.75 5.13 14.02
C LYS A 106 -14.13 5.22 12.55
N VAL A 107 -14.22 4.07 11.86
CA VAL A 107 -14.70 4.04 10.47
C VAL A 107 -16.15 4.53 10.50
N VAL A 108 -16.34 5.82 10.21
CA VAL A 108 -17.65 6.37 9.96
C VAL A 108 -18.03 5.89 8.58
N MET A 109 -18.80 4.81 8.52
CA MET A 109 -19.54 4.46 7.33
C MET A 109 -20.33 5.71 6.90
N PRO A 110 -20.33 6.08 5.60
CA PRO A 110 -21.16 7.19 5.16
C PRO A 110 -22.59 6.91 5.61
N ASP A 111 -23.15 7.84 6.38
CA ASP A 111 -24.47 7.70 7.02
C ASP A 111 -25.49 7.14 6.01
N PRO A 112 -26.17 6.01 6.33
CA PRO A 112 -27.22 5.41 5.49
C PRO A 112 -28.25 6.39 4.98
N ASN A 113 -28.55 7.42 5.77
CA ASN A 113 -29.60 8.39 5.52
C ASN A 113 -29.04 9.75 5.04
N SER A 114 -27.73 9.88 4.83
CA SER A 114 -27.15 11.11 4.31
C SER A 114 -27.50 11.27 2.83
N GLU A 115 -28.15 12.40 2.50
CA GLU A 115 -28.47 12.80 1.11
C GLU A 115 -27.22 12.92 0.21
N ASN A 116 -26.01 12.86 0.77
CA ASN A 116 -24.75 13.16 0.11
C ASN A 116 -23.83 11.94 -0.13
N ARG A 117 -24.37 10.73 -0.20
CA ARG A 117 -23.60 9.53 -0.59
C ARG A 117 -23.24 9.56 -2.08
N LEU A 118 -21.95 9.54 -2.46
CA LEU A 118 -21.55 9.42 -3.89
C LEU A 118 -21.97 8.12 -4.55
N TYR A 119 -22.17 7.07 -3.77
CA TYR A 119 -22.45 5.72 -4.27
C TYR A 119 -23.66 5.06 -3.61
N GLY A 120 -24.53 5.86 -2.96
CA GLY A 120 -25.65 5.39 -2.15
C GLY A 120 -26.94 5.08 -2.92
N ARG A 121 -26.97 5.30 -4.24
CA ARG A 121 -28.07 4.72 -5.02
C ARG A 121 -27.76 3.23 -5.18
N PRO A 122 -28.70 2.32 -4.89
CA PRO A 122 -28.51 0.92 -5.25
C PRO A 122 -28.09 0.90 -6.72
N LYS A 123 -26.90 0.36 -6.99
CA LYS A 123 -26.51 0.00 -8.35
C LYS A 123 -27.57 -0.99 -8.78
N ALA A 124 -28.57 -0.52 -9.53
CA ALA A 124 -29.52 -1.40 -10.20
C ALA A 124 -28.69 -2.49 -10.88
N ASN A 125 -29.03 -3.74 -10.59
CA ASN A 125 -28.30 -4.93 -11.03
C ASN A 125 -27.71 -4.70 -12.41
N PHE A 126 -26.38 -4.76 -12.52
CA PHE A 126 -25.67 -4.49 -13.78
C PHE A 126 -25.99 -5.52 -14.88
N GLU A 127 -26.69 -6.60 -14.53
CA GLU A 127 -27.13 -7.62 -15.47
C GLU A 127 -28.21 -7.11 -16.43
N ASP A 128 -29.08 -6.17 -16.01
CA ASP A 128 -30.14 -5.62 -16.88
C ASP A 128 -29.69 -4.48 -17.80
N TYR A 129 -28.47 -3.95 -17.63
CA TYR A 129 -27.96 -2.79 -18.39
C TYR A 129 -27.17 -3.16 -19.65
N THR A 130 -27.05 -4.44 -20.00
CA THR A 130 -26.21 -4.88 -21.12
C THR A 130 -26.81 -4.63 -22.51
N LYS A 131 -27.97 -3.96 -22.64
CA LYS A 131 -28.57 -3.67 -23.97
C LYS A 131 -29.17 -2.29 -24.19
N VAL A 132 -28.96 -1.30 -23.32
CA VAL A 132 -29.34 0.08 -23.67
C VAL A 132 -28.13 0.79 -24.25
N PHE A 133 -28.09 0.89 -25.59
CA PHE A 133 -27.15 1.76 -26.29
C PHE A 133 -27.37 3.20 -25.79
N LYS A 134 -26.58 3.64 -24.80
CA LYS A 134 -26.66 5.02 -24.32
C LYS A 134 -26.22 5.96 -25.45
N ASP A 135 -27.08 6.90 -25.81
CA ASP A 135 -26.79 7.99 -26.75
C ASP A 135 -25.44 8.65 -26.38
N PRO A 136 -24.53 8.91 -27.34
CA PRO A 136 -23.33 9.71 -27.14
C PRO A 136 -23.54 10.97 -26.29
N LYS A 137 -24.66 11.70 -26.43
CA LYS A 137 -25.00 12.87 -25.59
C LYS A 137 -25.19 12.49 -24.13
N THR A 138 -25.86 11.39 -23.85
CA THR A 138 -26.06 10.88 -22.49
C THR A 138 -24.75 10.36 -21.91
N LYS A 139 -23.90 9.70 -22.72
CA LYS A 139 -22.54 9.34 -22.32
C LYS A 139 -21.67 10.56 -22.04
N LEU A 140 -21.77 11.63 -22.83
CA LEU A 140 -21.06 12.90 -22.62
C LEU A 140 -21.55 13.61 -21.36
N ARG A 141 -22.86 13.60 -21.09
CA ARG A 141 -23.47 14.17 -19.89
C ARG A 141 -23.14 13.36 -18.62
N ASP A 142 -23.08 12.04 -18.72
CA ASP A 142 -22.63 11.17 -17.62
C ASP A 142 -21.11 11.34 -17.38
N ALA A 143 -20.32 11.52 -18.45
CA ALA A 143 -18.90 11.88 -18.33
C ALA A 143 -18.71 13.28 -17.73
N SER A 144 -19.58 14.24 -18.05
CA SER A 144 -19.54 15.59 -17.47
C SER A 144 -19.98 15.62 -16.00
N ARG A 145 -20.75 14.63 -15.52
CA ARG A 145 -21.04 14.44 -14.09
C ARG A 145 -19.81 14.07 -13.27
N HIS A 146 -18.79 13.50 -13.89
CA HIS A 146 -17.48 13.26 -13.28
C HIS A 146 -16.46 14.35 -13.62
N ALA A 147 -16.89 15.45 -14.26
CA ALA A 147 -16.00 16.56 -14.53
C ALA A 147 -15.59 17.23 -13.22
N ARG A 148 -14.28 17.42 -13.05
CA ARG A 148 -13.72 18.24 -11.98
C ARG A 148 -13.87 19.72 -12.34
N ASP A 149 -14.34 20.50 -11.38
CA ASP A 149 -14.32 21.96 -11.48
C ASP A 149 -12.89 22.48 -11.32
N ASN A 150 -12.67 23.69 -11.82
CA ASN A 150 -11.40 24.37 -11.65
C ASN A 150 -11.34 25.04 -10.26
N PHE A 151 -10.22 24.88 -9.58
CA PHE A 151 -9.82 25.71 -8.45
C PHE A 151 -9.52 27.14 -8.91
N THR A 152 -9.79 28.10 -8.03
CA THR A 152 -9.26 29.45 -8.13
C THR A 152 -7.77 29.47 -7.73
N GLN A 153 -7.04 30.52 -8.10
CA GLN A 153 -5.63 30.63 -7.72
C GLN A 153 -5.48 30.77 -6.20
N GLU A 154 -6.38 31.50 -5.55
CA GLU A 154 -6.38 31.67 -4.09
C GLU A 154 -6.57 30.34 -3.35
N GLU A 155 -7.44 29.46 -3.88
CA GLU A 155 -7.64 28.11 -3.33
C GLU A 155 -6.38 27.25 -3.48
N ILE A 156 -5.74 27.29 -4.65
CA ILE A 156 -4.47 26.58 -4.90
C ILE A 156 -3.40 27.09 -3.94
N ASP A 157 -3.22 28.42 -3.84
CA ASP A 157 -2.21 29.04 -3.00
C ASP A 157 -2.41 28.66 -1.53
N LYS A 158 -3.66 28.64 -1.05
CA LYS A 158 -3.99 28.19 0.31
C LYS A 158 -3.58 26.75 0.58
N ILE A 159 -3.81 25.82 -0.36
CA ILE A 159 -3.38 24.42 -0.23
C ILE A 159 -1.84 24.35 -0.27
N VAL A 160 -1.20 25.07 -1.19
CA VAL A 160 0.25 25.05 -1.38
C VAL A 160 0.98 25.64 -0.17
N GLU A 161 0.50 26.73 0.41
CA GLU A 161 1.06 27.32 1.62
C GLU A 161 0.88 26.43 2.84
N THR A 162 -0.23 25.68 2.92
CA THR A 162 -0.48 24.78 4.04
C THR A 162 0.44 23.56 4.03
N PHE A 163 0.65 22.94 2.87
CA PHE A 163 1.37 21.67 2.76
C PHE A 163 2.79 21.79 2.19
N THR A 164 3.15 22.95 1.64
CA THR A 164 4.48 23.34 1.17
C THR A 164 5.21 22.23 0.38
N TYR A 165 6.29 21.67 0.94
CA TYR A 165 7.16 20.69 0.31
C TYR A 165 6.48 19.34 0.04
N LYS A 166 5.31 19.08 0.65
CA LYS A 166 4.51 17.87 0.38
C LYS A 166 3.74 17.95 -0.94
N VAL A 167 3.55 19.13 -1.51
CA VAL A 167 2.85 19.31 -2.80
C VAL A 167 3.73 18.78 -3.93
N VAL A 168 3.19 17.91 -4.78
CA VAL A 168 3.93 17.29 -5.89
C VAL A 168 3.37 17.62 -7.26
N LYS A 169 2.07 17.89 -7.36
CA LYS A 169 1.40 18.26 -8.62
C LYS A 169 0.40 19.36 -8.35
N VAL A 170 0.36 20.37 -9.21
CA VAL A 170 -0.65 21.42 -9.19
C VAL A 170 -1.18 21.59 -10.60
N THR A 171 -2.48 21.50 -10.74
CA THR A 171 -3.20 21.87 -11.95
C THR A 171 -4.44 22.68 -11.55
N LYS A 172 -5.14 23.27 -12.54
CA LYS A 172 -6.42 23.94 -12.26
C LYS A 172 -7.47 22.99 -11.67
N LYS A 173 -7.36 21.68 -11.87
CA LYS A 173 -8.40 20.71 -11.46
C LYS A 173 -8.03 19.86 -10.25
N GLU A 174 -6.74 19.81 -9.91
CA GLU A 174 -6.26 18.95 -8.84
C GLU A 174 -4.98 19.51 -8.21
N VAL A 175 -4.85 19.29 -6.91
CA VAL A 175 -3.59 19.48 -6.19
C VAL A 175 -3.24 18.16 -5.51
N VAL A 176 -2.05 17.63 -5.79
CA VAL A 176 -1.61 16.33 -5.27
C VAL A 176 -0.49 16.53 -4.28
N LEU A 177 -0.60 15.85 -3.16
CA LEU A 177 0.39 15.77 -2.10
C LEU A 177 0.99 14.37 -2.03
N LYS A 178 2.28 14.29 -1.71
CA LYS A 178 2.97 13.04 -1.33
C LYS A 178 3.46 13.21 0.10
N TYR A 179 2.87 12.46 1.02
CA TYR A 179 3.18 12.59 2.45
C TYR A 179 4.24 11.60 2.91
N SER A 180 3.98 10.31 2.68
CA SER A 180 4.77 9.16 3.14
C SER A 180 4.68 8.05 2.07
N LYS A 181 4.37 6.79 2.44
CA LYS A 181 3.85 5.76 1.50
C LYS A 181 2.60 6.28 0.77
N TYR A 182 1.72 6.96 1.49
CA TYR A 182 0.49 7.52 0.95
C TYR A 182 0.66 8.98 0.49
N GLY A 183 -0.27 9.44 -0.32
CA GLY A 183 -0.48 10.85 -0.60
C GLY A 183 -1.95 11.17 -0.75
N PHE A 184 -2.25 12.41 -1.15
CA PHE A 184 -3.60 12.93 -1.16
C PHE A 184 -3.84 13.77 -2.41
N GLU A 185 -5.01 13.61 -3.02
CA GLU A 185 -5.45 14.42 -4.14
C GLU A 185 -6.63 15.28 -3.72
N PHE A 186 -6.47 16.59 -3.84
CA PHE A 186 -7.54 17.57 -3.72
C PHE A 186 -8.15 17.81 -5.08
N PHE A 187 -9.48 17.76 -5.17
CA PHE A 187 -10.21 18.19 -6.37
C PHE A 187 -11.57 18.76 -6.00
N LYS A 188 -12.15 19.59 -6.87
CA LYS A 188 -13.53 20.05 -6.73
C LYS A 188 -14.42 19.24 -7.66
N ASN A 189 -15.43 18.58 -7.10
CA ASN A 189 -16.33 17.76 -7.90
C ASN A 189 -17.52 18.61 -8.35
N ASN A 190 -17.74 18.71 -9.67
CA ASN A 190 -18.81 19.52 -10.23
C ASN A 190 -20.21 18.95 -9.92
N SER A 191 -20.34 17.62 -9.75
CA SER A 191 -21.65 17.00 -9.55
C SER A 191 -22.28 17.24 -8.18
N ASP A 192 -21.46 17.35 -7.13
CA ASP A 192 -21.93 17.66 -5.76
C ASP A 192 -21.49 19.04 -5.27
N GLY A 193 -20.67 19.76 -6.05
CA GLY A 193 -20.14 21.08 -5.71
C GLY A 193 -19.15 21.08 -4.55
N ARG A 194 -18.63 19.91 -4.14
CA ARG A 194 -17.82 19.75 -2.91
C ARG A 194 -16.33 19.71 -3.19
N TYR A 195 -15.57 20.04 -2.15
CA TYR A 195 -14.12 19.87 -2.10
C TYR A 195 -13.78 18.47 -1.61
N TRP A 196 -13.14 17.70 -2.48
CA TRP A 196 -12.76 16.33 -2.23
C TRP A 196 -11.29 16.23 -1.86
N VAL A 197 -11.01 15.36 -0.89
CA VAL A 197 -9.67 14.81 -0.66
C VAL A 197 -9.76 13.30 -0.82
N SER A 198 -8.97 12.74 -1.74
CA SER A 198 -8.82 11.28 -1.93
C SER A 198 -7.43 10.82 -1.50
N THR A 199 -7.34 9.64 -0.90
CA THR A 199 -6.05 9.03 -0.60
C THR A 199 -5.49 8.34 -1.83
N LEU A 200 -4.19 8.48 -2.04
CA LEU A 200 -3.44 7.89 -3.14
C LEU A 200 -2.30 6.97 -2.63
N ILE A 201 -1.97 5.97 -3.44
CA ILE A 201 -0.73 5.20 -3.37
C ILE A 201 0.13 5.55 -4.58
N PHE A 202 1.42 5.76 -4.35
CA PHE A 202 2.41 6.03 -5.40
C PHE A 202 3.21 4.77 -5.70
N GLU A 203 3.86 4.74 -6.86
CA GLU A 203 4.81 3.68 -7.22
C GLU A 203 5.96 3.55 -6.22
N GLU A 204 6.54 2.34 -6.16
CA GLU A 204 7.72 2.03 -5.35
C GLU A 204 8.94 2.79 -5.89
N VAL A 205 9.65 3.47 -4.99
CA VAL A 205 10.56 4.61 -5.26
C VAL A 205 9.92 5.62 -6.23
N TRP A 206 9.06 6.49 -5.67
CA TRP A 206 8.34 7.52 -6.40
C TRP A 206 9.27 8.43 -7.25
N ASN A 207 8.95 8.57 -8.54
CA ASN A 207 9.61 9.51 -9.44
C ASN A 207 8.89 10.88 -9.47
N PRO A 208 9.49 11.98 -9.00
CA PRO A 208 8.83 13.29 -8.92
C PRO A 208 8.50 13.93 -10.27
N ARG A 209 9.10 13.44 -11.37
CA ARG A 209 8.79 13.92 -12.72
C ARG A 209 7.69 13.12 -13.41
N LYS A 210 7.38 11.91 -12.92
CA LYS A 210 6.31 11.07 -13.45
C LYS A 210 5.15 11.08 -12.46
N TYR A 211 4.01 11.60 -12.87
CA TYR A 211 2.79 11.55 -12.06
C TYR A 211 2.13 10.18 -12.18
N SER A 212 2.69 9.17 -11.51
CA SER A 212 2.10 7.83 -11.42
C SER A 212 1.65 7.55 -9.99
N TYR A 213 0.35 7.48 -9.81
CA TYR A 213 -0.31 7.14 -8.55
C TYR A 213 -1.68 6.54 -8.85
N ILE A 214 -2.14 5.69 -7.94
CA ILE A 214 -3.47 5.10 -7.97
C ILE A 214 -4.26 5.56 -6.76
N THR A 215 -5.56 5.64 -6.90
CA THR A 215 -6.46 5.85 -5.76
C THR A 215 -6.35 4.68 -4.78
N TYR A 216 -6.24 4.98 -3.50
CA TYR A 216 -6.15 3.95 -2.47
C TYR A 216 -7.52 3.37 -2.12
N TRP A 217 -7.59 2.04 -2.16
CA TRP A 217 -8.72 1.24 -1.70
C TRP A 217 -8.26 0.33 -0.56
N ASN A 218 -9.06 0.22 0.49
CA ASN A 218 -8.84 -0.76 1.55
C ASN A 218 -10.03 -1.74 1.55
N GLY A 219 -9.77 -2.97 1.10
CA GLY A 219 -10.82 -3.90 0.70
C GLY A 219 -11.69 -3.29 -0.41
N ASN A 220 -13.01 -3.33 -0.24
CA ASN A 220 -13.97 -2.74 -1.16
C ASN A 220 -14.28 -1.25 -0.88
N THR A 221 -13.55 -0.62 0.03
CA THR A 221 -13.86 0.75 0.49
C THR A 221 -12.84 1.76 -0.06
N PHE A 222 -13.34 2.72 -0.83
CA PHE A 222 -12.61 3.91 -1.25
C PHE A 222 -12.37 4.85 -0.06
N ILE A 223 -11.15 5.38 0.06
CA ILE A 223 -10.81 6.35 1.11
C ILE A 223 -10.75 7.75 0.50
N GLY A 224 -11.86 8.48 0.65
CA GLY A 224 -11.92 9.90 0.31
C GLY A 224 -13.15 10.57 0.91
N TYR A 225 -13.07 11.89 1.07
CA TYR A 225 -14.06 12.69 1.79
C TYR A 225 -14.39 13.97 1.02
N GLY A 226 -15.69 14.21 0.81
CA GLY A 226 -16.21 15.42 0.18
C GLY A 226 -16.77 16.39 1.21
N ASN A 227 -16.17 17.58 1.27
CA ASN A 227 -16.45 18.62 2.27
C ASN A 227 -17.10 19.84 1.61
N LYS A 228 -17.84 20.63 2.40
CA LYS A 228 -18.55 21.81 1.87
C LYS A 228 -17.58 22.95 1.59
N THR A 229 -16.56 23.09 2.42
CA THR A 229 -15.55 24.15 2.30
C THR A 229 -14.16 23.58 2.06
N LEU A 230 -13.28 24.40 1.48
CA LEU A 230 -11.88 24.04 1.31
C LEU A 230 -11.18 23.86 2.67
N ASP A 231 -11.51 24.66 3.69
CA ASP A 231 -10.91 24.57 5.03
C ASP A 231 -11.19 23.24 5.71
N GLU A 232 -12.44 22.76 5.66
CA GLU A 232 -12.80 21.43 6.13
C GLU A 232 -12.01 20.34 5.40
N CYS A 233 -11.83 20.49 4.09
CA CYS A 233 -11.07 19.55 3.27
C CYS A 233 -9.58 19.51 3.65
N ILE A 234 -8.98 20.68 3.86
CA ILE A 234 -7.59 20.82 4.33
C ILE A 234 -7.43 20.19 5.72
N GLN A 235 -8.35 20.46 6.65
CA GLN A 235 -8.29 19.86 7.98
C GLN A 235 -8.42 18.34 7.89
N LYS A 236 -9.34 17.84 7.05
CA LYS A 236 -9.50 16.39 6.86
C LYS A 236 -8.24 15.73 6.31
N ALA A 237 -7.53 16.40 5.41
CA ALA A 237 -6.24 15.91 4.92
C ALA A 237 -5.17 15.87 6.03
N LYS A 238 -5.14 16.85 6.94
CA LYS A 238 -4.25 16.80 8.11
C LYS A 238 -4.58 15.63 9.02
N ASP A 239 -5.87 15.40 9.30
CA ASP A 239 -6.29 14.24 10.10
C ASP A 239 -5.85 12.94 9.43
N LEU A 240 -6.02 12.85 8.11
CA LEU A 240 -5.59 11.69 7.32
C LEU A 240 -4.09 11.39 7.46
N THR A 241 -3.27 12.43 7.58
CA THR A 241 -1.81 12.31 7.75
C THR A 241 -1.36 11.87 9.14
N VAL A 242 -2.20 12.00 10.18
CA VAL A 242 -1.78 11.81 11.59
C VAL A 242 -2.50 10.66 12.29
N SER A 243 -3.83 10.57 12.20
CA SER A 243 -4.64 9.78 13.16
C SER A 243 -5.56 8.74 12.52
N THR A 244 -5.47 8.53 11.21
CA THR A 244 -6.38 7.63 10.47
C THR A 244 -5.62 6.48 9.81
N ARG A 245 -6.32 5.67 9.00
CA ARG A 245 -5.79 4.54 8.22
C ARG A 245 -4.51 4.81 7.41
N THR A 246 -4.19 6.08 7.15
CA THR A 246 -3.00 6.51 6.38
C THR A 246 -1.94 7.20 7.23
N GLY A 247 -2.23 7.50 8.50
CA GLY A 247 -1.38 8.26 9.41
C GLY A 247 -0.29 7.42 10.08
N ASP A 248 -0.60 6.16 10.41
CA ASP A 248 0.37 5.26 11.05
C ASP A 248 1.07 4.38 10.00
N VAL A 249 2.17 4.89 9.43
CA VAL A 249 3.05 4.10 8.56
C VAL A 249 4.17 3.53 9.42
N VAL A 250 4.09 2.23 9.69
CA VAL A 250 5.15 1.52 10.39
C VAL A 250 6.34 1.31 9.43
N TRP A 251 7.36 2.14 9.60
CA TRP A 251 8.63 2.00 8.90
C TRP A 251 9.47 0.89 9.54
N LYS A 252 10.06 0.07 8.69
CA LYS A 252 11.01 -0.96 9.09
C LYS A 252 12.41 -0.35 9.21
N ASP A 253 12.92 0.17 8.10
CA ASP A 253 14.25 0.78 8.02
C ASP A 253 14.22 2.02 7.11
N PHE A 254 15.22 2.89 7.22
CA PHE A 254 15.42 4.02 6.32
C PHE A 254 16.72 3.90 5.53
N VAL A 255 16.72 4.37 4.28
CA VAL A 255 17.95 4.43 3.48
C VAL A 255 18.85 5.53 4.02
N ILE A 256 20.07 5.16 4.37
CA ILE A 256 21.15 6.07 4.76
C ILE A 256 22.19 6.23 3.67
N ASP A 257 22.34 5.24 2.79
CA ASP A 257 23.24 5.32 1.65
C ASP A 257 22.87 4.29 0.59
N TRP A 258 23.44 4.40 -0.61
CA TRP A 258 23.20 3.46 -1.69
C TRP A 258 24.46 3.21 -2.50
N ASN A 259 24.66 1.97 -2.93
CA ASN A 259 25.82 1.58 -3.70
C ASN A 259 25.39 0.95 -5.01
N GLN A 260 25.56 1.72 -6.10
CA GLN A 260 25.24 1.29 -7.45
C GLN A 260 26.09 0.10 -7.91
N LYS A 261 27.37 0.03 -7.52
CA LYS A 261 28.29 -1.03 -7.98
C LYS A 261 27.91 -2.39 -7.41
N ASN A 262 27.49 -2.41 -6.15
CA ASN A 262 27.13 -3.63 -5.43
C ASN A 262 25.63 -3.92 -5.48
N ASN A 263 24.84 -3.05 -6.12
CA ASN A 263 23.37 -3.08 -6.11
C ASN A 263 22.75 -3.18 -4.71
N ARG A 264 23.16 -2.29 -3.80
CA ARG A 264 22.69 -2.32 -2.40
C ARG A 264 22.15 -0.99 -1.91
N PHE A 265 21.04 -1.04 -1.19
CA PHE A 265 20.69 -0.02 -0.22
C PHE A 265 21.38 -0.30 1.11
N ILE A 266 21.88 0.74 1.75
CA ILE A 266 22.39 0.71 3.11
C ILE A 266 21.35 1.40 3.98
N VAL A 267 20.90 0.71 5.01
CA VAL A 267 19.77 1.12 5.84
C VAL A 267 20.13 1.24 7.31
N GLY A 268 19.41 2.11 8.01
CA GLY A 268 19.54 2.33 9.44
C GLY A 268 18.28 2.99 10.01
N ASP A 269 18.35 3.34 11.29
CA ASP A 269 17.18 3.85 12.04
C ASP A 269 16.88 5.32 11.73
N THR A 270 17.89 6.08 11.31
CA THR A 270 17.76 7.52 11.04
C THR A 270 17.75 7.78 9.53
N PRO A 271 16.71 8.44 8.98
CA PRO A 271 16.64 8.69 7.54
C PRO A 271 17.68 9.72 7.09
N LYS A 272 18.41 9.40 6.02
CA LYS A 272 19.20 10.41 5.31
C LYS A 272 18.32 11.20 4.36
N LYS A 273 18.57 12.51 4.32
CA LYS A 273 17.95 13.42 3.36
C LYS A 273 18.82 13.53 2.11
N PHE A 274 18.27 13.10 0.99
CA PHE A 274 18.91 13.16 -0.32
C PHE A 274 18.52 14.45 -1.05
N THR A 275 19.50 15.05 -1.71
CA THR A 275 19.23 16.12 -2.68
C THR A 275 18.50 15.57 -3.90
N TRP A 276 17.85 16.44 -4.68
CA TRP A 276 17.19 16.02 -5.91
C TRP A 276 18.12 15.30 -6.89
N ASP A 277 19.35 15.77 -7.06
CA ASP A 277 20.31 15.15 -7.99
C ASP A 277 20.73 13.75 -7.55
N GLU A 278 20.87 13.51 -6.26
CA GLU A 278 21.13 12.18 -5.69
C GLU A 278 19.90 11.29 -5.84
N TYR A 279 18.73 11.80 -5.44
CA TYR A 279 17.48 11.06 -5.49
C TYR A 279 17.11 10.64 -6.93
N ARG A 280 17.33 11.52 -7.92
CA ARG A 280 17.13 11.20 -9.34
C ARG A 280 18.00 10.03 -9.80
N LYS A 281 19.24 9.93 -9.31
CA LYS A 281 20.13 8.80 -9.62
C LYS A 281 19.61 7.51 -9.01
N ILE A 282 19.12 7.57 -7.77
CA ILE A 282 18.51 6.43 -7.07
C ILE A 282 17.27 5.95 -7.83
N VAL A 283 16.36 6.84 -8.22
CA VAL A 283 15.14 6.51 -8.99
C VAL A 283 15.50 5.82 -10.30
N LYS A 284 16.47 6.36 -11.06
CA LYS A 284 16.90 5.75 -12.32
C LYS A 284 17.50 4.35 -12.10
N TRP A 285 18.37 4.22 -11.11
CA TRP A 285 18.99 2.95 -10.76
C TRP A 285 17.96 1.90 -10.30
N TRP A 286 16.96 2.32 -9.52
CA TRP A 286 15.84 1.49 -9.09
C TRP A 286 15.01 0.97 -10.27
N ASP A 287 14.59 1.87 -11.18
CA ASP A 287 13.82 1.51 -12.36
C ASP A 287 14.53 0.43 -13.20
N GLU A 288 15.86 0.51 -13.32
CA GLU A 288 16.70 -0.41 -14.09
C GLU A 288 16.98 -1.74 -13.36
N ASN A 289 17.08 -1.75 -12.02
CA ASN A 289 17.68 -2.86 -11.27
C ASN A 289 16.81 -3.43 -10.14
N LYS A 290 15.57 -2.95 -9.91
CA LYS A 290 14.74 -3.27 -8.73
C LYS A 290 14.71 -4.73 -8.27
N ILE A 291 14.79 -5.70 -9.18
CA ILE A 291 14.76 -7.14 -8.87
C ILE A 291 16.03 -7.61 -8.13
N TRP A 292 17.16 -6.96 -8.40
CA TRP A 292 18.49 -7.36 -7.94
C TRP A 292 19.00 -6.54 -6.76
N ILE A 293 18.24 -5.53 -6.32
CA ILE A 293 18.68 -4.63 -5.25
C ILE A 293 18.49 -5.33 -3.90
N LEU A 294 19.60 -5.40 -3.16
CA LEU A 294 19.65 -5.97 -1.82
C LEU A 294 19.72 -4.86 -0.76
N VAL A 295 19.30 -5.19 0.46
CA VAL A 295 19.30 -4.28 1.61
C VAL A 295 20.37 -4.72 2.61
N LYS A 296 21.17 -3.77 3.07
CA LYS A 296 22.25 -3.93 4.05
C LYS A 296 21.96 -3.09 5.29
N GLN A 297 21.92 -3.69 6.48
CA GLN A 297 21.89 -2.90 7.70
C GLN A 297 23.26 -2.27 7.96
N GLU A 298 23.30 -1.01 8.35
CA GLU A 298 24.53 -0.33 8.74
C GLU A 298 25.22 -1.08 9.88
N LYS A 299 26.55 -1.22 9.81
CA LYS A 299 27.41 -1.86 10.83
C LYS A 299 27.12 -3.35 11.11
N VAL A 300 26.14 -3.96 10.44
CA VAL A 300 25.90 -5.41 10.48
C VAL A 300 26.58 -6.03 9.28
N ARG A 301 27.45 -6.98 9.55
CA ARG A 301 28.11 -7.77 8.51
C ARG A 301 27.14 -8.81 7.96
N ASP A 302 27.09 -8.93 6.64
CA ASP A 302 26.27 -9.94 5.99
C ASP A 302 27.09 -10.92 5.13
N ILE A 303 26.41 -11.89 4.53
CA ILE A 303 27.05 -12.91 3.69
C ILE A 303 27.81 -12.28 2.52
N GLU A 304 27.24 -11.27 1.85
CA GLU A 304 27.88 -10.61 0.72
C GLU A 304 29.18 -9.90 1.12
N ASP A 305 29.23 -9.24 2.28
CA ASP A 305 30.45 -8.65 2.81
C ASP A 305 31.52 -9.71 3.07
N LEU A 306 31.15 -10.82 3.71
CA LEU A 306 32.05 -11.94 4.00
C LEU A 306 32.59 -12.58 2.71
N MET A 307 31.74 -12.72 1.69
CA MET A 307 32.12 -13.26 0.39
C MET A 307 33.05 -12.31 -0.36
N ASN A 308 32.81 -11.01 -0.30
CA ASN A 308 33.68 -10.00 -0.91
C ASN A 308 35.06 -9.95 -0.23
N GLU A 309 35.10 -9.93 1.11
CA GLU A 309 36.37 -10.02 1.84
C GLU A 309 37.14 -11.30 1.50
N THR A 310 36.42 -12.42 1.37
CA THR A 310 37.03 -13.71 1.00
C THR A 310 37.60 -13.68 -0.42
N ARG A 311 36.89 -13.06 -1.37
CA ARG A 311 37.37 -12.84 -2.74
C ARG A 311 38.60 -11.94 -2.77
N GLU A 312 38.60 -10.85 -2.01
CA GLU A 312 39.75 -9.94 -1.90
C GLU A 312 40.98 -10.61 -1.29
N LYS A 313 40.81 -11.39 -0.21
CA LYS A 313 41.91 -12.15 0.41
C LYS A 313 42.50 -13.16 -0.57
N LYS A 314 41.66 -13.89 -1.31
CA LYS A 314 42.12 -14.81 -2.37
C LYS A 314 42.86 -14.08 -3.47
N ALA A 315 42.37 -12.92 -3.91
CA ALA A 315 43.01 -12.11 -4.95
C ALA A 315 44.39 -11.59 -4.51
N LYS A 316 44.56 -11.30 -3.22
CA LYS A 316 45.84 -10.90 -2.60
C LYS A 316 46.78 -12.07 -2.31
N GLY A 317 46.36 -13.31 -2.52
CA GLY A 317 47.13 -14.52 -2.19
C GLY A 317 47.14 -14.87 -0.70
N GLU A 318 46.28 -14.26 0.11
CA GLU A 318 46.18 -14.52 1.54
C GLU A 318 45.38 -15.80 1.82
N ARG A 319 45.76 -16.53 2.87
CA ARG A 319 45.06 -17.77 3.26
C ARG A 319 43.68 -17.46 3.84
N VAL A 320 42.64 -18.00 3.23
CA VAL A 320 41.25 -17.91 3.73
C VAL A 320 41.05 -18.96 4.81
N SER A 321 40.54 -18.55 5.98
CA SER A 321 40.20 -19.46 7.07
C SER A 321 39.02 -20.37 6.67
N PRO A 322 39.09 -21.70 6.91
CA PRO A 322 37.96 -22.60 6.71
C PRO A 322 36.70 -22.20 7.50
N LEU A 323 36.88 -21.48 8.62
CA LEU A 323 35.79 -20.97 9.46
C LEU A 323 34.92 -19.93 8.74
N ALA A 324 35.40 -19.29 7.67
CA ALA A 324 34.61 -18.36 6.87
C ALA A 324 33.36 -19.05 6.28
N SER A 325 33.47 -20.33 5.93
CA SER A 325 32.31 -21.09 5.40
C SER A 325 31.24 -21.34 6.47
N ILE A 326 31.65 -21.53 7.73
CA ILE A 326 30.75 -21.72 8.87
C ILE A 326 30.12 -20.37 9.23
N GLN A 327 30.92 -19.30 9.27
CA GLN A 327 30.43 -17.94 9.50
C GLN A 327 29.39 -17.52 8.45
N ALA A 328 29.60 -17.86 7.18
CA ALA A 328 28.64 -17.56 6.12
C ALA A 328 27.26 -18.22 6.33
N LYS A 329 27.23 -19.43 6.93
CA LYS A 329 25.98 -20.14 7.25
C LYS A 329 25.28 -19.58 8.48
N LEU A 330 26.00 -18.88 9.35
CA LEU A 330 25.47 -18.26 10.57
C LEU A 330 24.97 -16.82 10.32
N LEU A 331 25.38 -16.19 9.23
CA LEU A 331 24.92 -14.86 8.85
C LEU A 331 23.60 -14.95 8.10
N ASP A 332 22.73 -13.97 8.33
CA ASP A 332 21.47 -13.87 7.63
C ASP A 332 21.69 -13.60 6.13
N PRO A 333 20.86 -14.19 5.26
CA PRO A 333 20.89 -13.86 3.84
C PRO A 333 20.49 -12.40 3.62
N PRO A 334 21.06 -11.73 2.60
CA PRO A 334 20.72 -10.36 2.30
C PRO A 334 19.23 -10.25 1.92
N ARG A 335 18.54 -9.28 2.53
CA ARG A 335 17.12 -9.01 2.25
C ARG A 335 16.98 -8.37 0.88
N ARG A 336 15.93 -8.71 0.15
CA ARG A 336 15.55 -7.96 -1.08
C ARG A 336 14.93 -6.63 -0.72
N ALA A 337 15.14 -5.62 -1.55
CA ALA A 337 14.48 -4.34 -1.41
C ALA A 337 13.02 -4.47 -1.87
N GLN A 338 12.09 -4.43 -0.94
CA GLN A 338 10.65 -4.48 -1.18
C GLN A 338 9.94 -3.45 -0.30
N GLY A 339 8.76 -2.96 -0.72
CA GLY A 339 8.03 -1.95 0.04
C GLY A 339 8.80 -0.64 0.18
N VAL A 340 9.49 -0.22 -0.88
CA VAL A 340 10.36 0.95 -0.88
C VAL A 340 9.58 2.20 -1.27
N HIS A 341 9.56 3.20 -0.40
CA HIS A 341 8.80 4.43 -0.60
C HIS A 341 9.70 5.65 -0.47
N GLY A 342 9.79 6.41 -1.55
CA GLY A 342 10.40 7.75 -1.52
C GLY A 342 9.35 8.83 -1.29
N TYR A 343 9.66 9.82 -0.48
CA TYR A 343 8.77 10.94 -0.19
C TYR A 343 9.54 12.24 0.03
N PRO A 344 8.92 13.40 -0.28
CA PRO A 344 9.57 14.69 -0.13
C PRO A 344 9.58 15.14 1.32
N VAL A 345 10.67 15.81 1.70
CA VAL A 345 10.85 16.45 3.00
C VAL A 345 11.36 17.88 2.83
N GLN A 346 11.20 18.67 3.89
CA GLN A 346 11.57 20.08 3.89
C GLN A 346 13.07 20.22 3.64
N ASP A 347 13.43 21.11 2.69
CA ASP A 347 14.77 21.63 2.58
C ASP A 347 14.91 22.87 3.49
N PRO A 348 15.69 22.83 4.58
CA PRO A 348 15.90 23.99 5.44
C PRO A 348 16.62 25.15 4.73
N LYS A 349 17.32 24.88 3.63
CA LYS A 349 18.06 25.89 2.86
C LYS A 349 17.17 26.68 1.91
N TYR A 350 16.08 26.06 1.44
CA TYR A 350 15.16 26.70 0.50
C TYR A 350 14.16 27.60 1.24
N LYS A 351 14.10 28.88 0.86
CA LYS A 351 13.20 29.89 1.42
C LYS A 351 12.21 30.47 0.40
N GLY A 352 12.16 29.91 -0.81
CA GLY A 352 11.28 30.38 -1.87
C GLY A 352 9.82 29.92 -1.68
N LYS A 353 8.95 30.34 -2.60
CA LYS A 353 7.52 29.94 -2.62
C LYS A 353 7.21 28.76 -3.56
N ASP A 354 8.10 28.49 -4.52
CA ASP A 354 7.89 27.43 -5.52
C ASP A 354 8.27 26.06 -4.96
N TYR A 355 7.41 25.52 -4.11
CA TYR A 355 7.54 24.17 -3.56
C TYR A 355 7.01 23.09 -4.51
N ILE A 356 6.64 23.41 -5.75
CA ILE A 356 6.19 22.39 -6.70
C ILE A 356 7.41 21.69 -7.29
N LYS A 357 8.44 22.47 -7.64
CA LYS A 357 9.68 21.97 -8.24
C LYS A 357 10.37 20.92 -7.36
N PRO A 358 10.69 19.74 -7.90
CA PRO A 358 11.47 18.70 -7.21
C PRO A 358 12.81 19.21 -6.66
N GLU A 359 13.46 20.11 -7.41
CA GLU A 359 14.77 20.68 -7.10
C GLU A 359 14.80 21.44 -5.75
N ASN A 360 13.65 21.93 -5.29
CA ASN A 360 13.52 22.75 -4.09
C ASN A 360 13.19 21.94 -2.83
N LYS A 361 13.33 20.61 -2.91
CA LYS A 361 12.99 19.65 -1.86
C LYS A 361 14.15 18.72 -1.58
N LEU A 362 14.13 18.17 -0.38
CA LEU A 362 14.92 16.99 -0.05
C LEU A 362 14.02 15.75 -0.10
N TYR A 363 14.64 14.59 -0.13
CA TYR A 363 13.94 13.32 -0.26
C TYR A 363 14.45 12.33 0.79
N GLU A 364 13.53 11.59 1.37
CA GLU A 364 13.84 10.45 2.22
C GLU A 364 13.28 9.18 1.56
N ILE A 365 13.91 8.05 1.86
CA ILE A 365 13.47 6.74 1.38
C ILE A 365 13.36 5.82 2.59
N GLY A 366 12.18 5.22 2.75
CA GLY A 366 11.90 4.25 3.80
C GLY A 366 11.42 2.92 3.24
N PHE A 367 11.59 1.88 4.04
CA PHE A 367 11.05 0.54 3.78
C PHE A 367 9.87 0.29 4.72
N THR A 368 8.74 -0.14 4.18
CA THR A 368 7.63 -0.66 4.99
C THR A 368 7.76 -2.17 5.16
N TYR A 369 7.08 -2.72 6.15
CA TYR A 369 6.81 -4.16 6.17
C TYR A 369 6.01 -4.54 4.93
N VAL A 370 6.41 -5.62 4.27
CA VAL A 370 5.67 -6.25 3.19
C VAL A 370 4.78 -7.29 3.87
N GLU A 371 3.46 -7.16 3.69
CA GLU A 371 2.48 -8.16 4.16
C GLU A 371 2.55 -9.45 3.35
#